data_AF-A0A945YH38-F1
#
_entry.id   AF-A0A945YH38-F1
#
_cell.length_a   1.000
_cell.length_b   1.000
_cell.length_c   1.000
_cell.angle_alpha   90.00
_cell.angle_beta   90.00
_cell.angle_gamma   90.00
#
_symmetry.space_group_name_H-M   'P 1'
#
loop_
_entity.id
_entity.type
_entity.pdbx_description
1 polymer ?
#
loop_
_entity_poly.entity_id
_entity_poly.type
_entity_poly.pdbx_seq_one_letter_code
_entity_poly.pdbx_strand_id
1 'polypeptide(L)' 'MVAVLLGLLVGAFFILGVGFTHSDTIHNAAHDTRHSTAFPCH' A
#
# COMPACT_ATOMS: atom_id res chain seq x y z
N MET A 1 7.55 16.70 13.39
CA MET A 1 8.12 15.32 13.30
C MET A 1 7.05 14.24 13.44
N VAL A 2 6.04 14.42 14.30
CA VAL A 2 4.97 13.41 14.54
C VAL A 2 4.30 12.91 13.24
N ALA A 3 3.88 13.81 12.35
CA ALA A 3 3.23 13.43 11.09
C ALA A 3 4.13 12.56 10.19
N VAL A 4 5.44 12.82 10.16
CA VAL A 4 6.40 12.05 9.37
C VAL A 4 6.52 10.63 9.91
N LEU A 5 6.64 10.48 11.23
CA LEU A 5 6.72 9.17 11.88
C LEU A 5 5.44 8.37 11.66
N LEU A 6 4.27 9.01 11.77
CA LEU A 6 3.00 8.36 11.48
C LEU A 6 2.90 7.93 10.01
N GLY A 7 3.33 8.78 9.07
CA GLY A 7 3.37 8.43 7.65
C GLY A 7 4.27 7.22 7.38
N LEU A 8 5.45 7.16 7.99
CA LEU A 8 6.36 6.01 7.87
C LEU A 8 5.76 4.73 8.46
N LEU A 9 5.13 4.83 9.64
CA LEU A 9 4.48 3.69 10.29
C LEU A 9 3.32 3.13 9.46
N VAL A 10 2.46 4.02 8.96
CA VAL A 10 1.32 3.63 8.12
C VAL A 10 1.80 3.04 6.79
N GLY A 11 2.79 3.65 6.14
CA GLY A 11 3.38 3.12 4.92
C GLY A 11 4.01 1.73 5.11
N ALA A 12 4.79 1.56 6.17
CA ALA A 12 5.40 0.27 6.51
C ALA A 12 4.33 -0.80 6.80
N PHE A 13 3.26 -0.43 7.52
CA PHE A 13 2.13 -1.33 7.79
C PHE A 13 1.49 -1.86 6.51
N PHE A 14 1.22 -1.00 5.51
CA PHE A 14 0.65 -1.46 4.25
C PHE A 14 1.59 -2.32 3.43
N ILE A 15 2.88 -1.94 3.34
CA ILE A 15 3.87 -2.72 2.57
C ILE A 15 4.02 -4.13 3.17
N LEU A 16 4.22 -4.22 4.48
CA LEU A 16 4.42 -5.50 5.15
C LEU A 16 3.11 -6.28 5.27
N GLY A 17 2.02 -5.62 5.68
CA GLY A 17 0.72 -6.26 5.88
C GLY A 17 0.15 -6.85 4.61
N VAL A 18 0.19 -6.10 3.50
CA VAL A 18 -0.24 -6.64 2.21
C VAL A 18 0.81 -7.59 1.65
N GLY A 19 2.10 -7.28 1.73
CA GLY A 19 3.17 -8.12 1.17
C GLY A 19 3.22 -9.55 1.72
N PHE A 20 2.82 -9.76 2.97
CA PHE A 20 2.84 -11.07 3.65
C PHE A 20 1.46 -11.66 3.93
N THR A 21 0.37 -11.09 3.38
CA THR A 21 -0.96 -11.71 3.53
C THR A 21 -1.03 -13.03 2.75
N HIS A 22 -1.86 -13.98 3.21
CA HIS A 22 -2.15 -15.20 2.46
C HIS A 22 -3.30 -15.02 1.46
N SER A 23 -3.97 -13.87 1.50
CA SER A 23 -5.12 -13.58 0.65
C SER A 23 -4.67 -12.95 -0.67
N ASP A 24 -4.79 -13.72 -1.76
CA ASP A 24 -4.54 -13.21 -3.12
C ASP A 24 -5.40 -11.98 -3.44
N THR A 25 -6.63 -11.90 -2.90
CA THR A 25 -7.51 -10.73 -3.06
C THR A 25 -6.89 -9.46 -2.51
N ILE A 26 -6.29 -9.52 -1.32
CA ILE A 26 -5.68 -8.34 -0.67
C ILE A 26 -4.40 -7.93 -1.40
N HIS A 27 -3.57 -8.90 -1.80
CA HIS A 27 -2.39 -8.64 -2.63
C HIS A 27 -2.75 -7.95 -3.95
N ASN A 28 -3.72 -8.51 -4.68
CA ASN A 28 -4.14 -7.97 -5.97
C ASN A 28 -4.73 -6.57 -5.84
N ALA A 29 -5.55 -6.31 -4.82
CA ALA A 29 -6.09 -4.98 -4.57
C ALA A 29 -4.99 -3.91 -4.33
N ALA A 30 -3.91 -4.26 -3.63
CA ALA A 30 -2.78 -3.34 -3.45
C ALA A 30 -1.96 -3.17 -4.74
N HIS A 31 -1.78 -4.23 -5.54
CA HIS A 31 -1.15 -4.14 -6.85
C HIS A 31 -1.95 -3.23 -7.81
N ASP A 32 -3.27 -3.38 -7.85
CA ASP A 32 -4.17 -2.56 -8.68
C ASP A 32 -4.15 -1.09 -8.26
N THR A 33 -4.13 -0.82 -6.95
CA THR A 33 -3.98 0.55 -6.42
C THR A 33 -2.64 1.17 -6.83
N ARG A 34 -1.54 0.40 -6.85
CA ARG A 34 -0.25 0.91 -7.35
C ARG A 34 -0.30 1.20 -8.85
N HIS A 35 -1.01 0.40 -9.64
CA HIS A 35 -1.21 0.67 -11.07
C HIS A 35 -2.08 1.90 -11.32
N SER A 36 -3.13 2.13 -10.51
CA SER A 36 -3.99 3.32 -10.64
C SER A 36 -3.32 4.63 -10.20
N THR A 37 -2.32 4.55 -9.31
CA THR A 37 -1.58 5.73 -8.80
C THR A 37 -0.37 6.11 -9.65
N ALA A 38 0.12 5.21 -10.51
CA ALA A 38 1.30 5.43 -11.35
C ALA A 38 0.99 6.03 -12.74
N PHE A 39 -0.27 6.24 -13.09
CA PHE A 39 -0.71 6.78 -14.38
C PHE A 39 -1.87 7.76 -14.18
N PRO A 40 -2.01 8.85 -14.94
CA PRO A 40 -3.28 9.55 -15.02
C PRO A 40 -4.30 8.57 -15.59
N CYS A 41 -5.25 8.11 -14.76
CA CYS A 41 -6.35 7.26 -15.24
C CYS A 41 -7.28 8.06 -16.18
N HIS A 42 -7.25 9.39 -16.07
CA HIS A 42 -7.60 10.42 -17.04
C HIS A 42 -7.07 11.74 -16.48
#